data_AF-A0A7X9GFD5-F1
#
_entry.id   AF-A0A7X9GFD5-F1
#
_cell.length_a   1.000
_cell.length_b   1.000
_cell.length_c   1.000
_cell.angle_alpha   90.00
_cell.angle_beta   90.00
_cell.angle_gamma   90.00
#
_symmetry.space_group_name_H-M   'P 1'
#
loop_
_entity.id
_entity.type
_entity.pdbx_description
1 polymer ?
#
loop_
_entity_poly.entity_id
_entity_poly.type
_entity_poly.pdbx_seq_one_letter_code
_entity_poly.pdbx_strand_id
1 'polypeptide(L)'
;LQAYEIPGAVNAETVIERGGLVRSAGEQVCRYTLRPRTGKTHQLRVHMASLGLPIVGDDLYPNIETRAYDDFSRPLELVARSLEFDDPVTGEPRRFVSRVPLGLNG
;
A
#
# COMPACT_ATOMS: atom_id res chain seq x y z
N LEU A 1 3.17 -7.41 14.95
CA LEU A 1 1.71 -7.66 15.02
C LEU A 1 1.17 -7.71 13.59
N GLN A 2 0.68 -8.87 13.16
CA GLN A 2 0.03 -9.09 11.86
C GLN A 2 -1.49 -8.91 12.04
N ALA A 3 -2.15 -8.26 11.09
CA ALA A 3 -3.60 -8.12 11.03
C ALA A 3 -4.18 -9.19 10.10
N TYR A 4 -5.41 -9.63 10.34
CA TYR A 4 -6.03 -10.70 9.57
C TYR A 4 -7.51 -10.41 9.34
N GLU A 5 -8.07 -11.02 8.31
CA GLU A 5 -9.50 -10.97 8.03
C GLU A 5 -10.27 -11.81 9.06
N ILE A 6 -11.35 -11.25 9.60
CA ILE A 6 -12.23 -11.93 10.55
C ILE A 6 -13.67 -11.90 10.04
N PRO A 7 -14.45 -12.97 10.27
CA PRO A 7 -15.89 -12.89 10.08
C PRO A 7 -16.49 -11.83 10.99
N GLY A 8 -17.38 -10.98 10.46
CA GLY A 8 -18.07 -9.96 11.24
C GLY A 8 -18.46 -8.74 10.43
N ALA A 9 -18.77 -7.66 11.15
CA ALA A 9 -19.04 -6.37 10.52
C ALA A 9 -17.79 -5.84 9.81
N VAL A 10 -17.97 -5.28 8.62
CA VAL A 10 -16.90 -4.63 7.87
C VAL A 10 -16.32 -3.50 8.71
N ASN A 11 -15.02 -3.58 8.98
CA ASN A 11 -14.29 -2.60 9.78
C ASN A 11 -13.16 -1.91 8.99
N ALA A 12 -12.96 -2.30 7.74
CA ALA A 12 -11.94 -1.79 6.85
C ALA A 12 -12.44 -1.76 5.40
N GLU A 13 -12.25 -0.65 4.71
CA GLU A 13 -12.70 -0.48 3.32
C GLU A 13 -11.65 0.24 2.48
N THR A 14 -11.36 -0.30 1.30
CA THR A 14 -10.42 0.28 0.33
C THR A 14 -11.01 0.16 -1.07
N VAL A 15 -11.05 1.25 -1.82
CA VAL A 15 -11.29 1.20 -3.26
C VAL A 15 -9.96 0.87 -3.95
N ILE A 16 -9.99 -0.14 -4.81
CA ILE A 16 -8.81 -0.67 -5.51
C ILE A 16 -9.03 -0.51 -7.01
N GLU A 17 -8.16 0.25 -7.66
CA GLU A 17 -8.19 0.45 -9.09
C GLU A 17 -6.95 -0.17 -9.73
N ARG A 18 -7.18 -1.05 -10.70
CA ARG A 18 -6.13 -1.65 -11.51
C ARG A 18 -5.62 -0.62 -12.53
N GLY A 19 -4.31 -0.43 -12.55
CA GLY A 19 -3.61 0.33 -13.58
C GLY A 19 -3.04 -0.58 -14.67
N GLY A 20 -1.88 -0.17 -15.21
CA GLY A 20 -1.15 -0.94 -16.22
C GLY A 20 -0.10 -1.90 -15.64
N LEU A 21 0.45 -2.72 -16.53
CA LEU A 21 1.63 -3.52 -16.23
C LEU A 21 2.87 -2.63 -16.26
N VAL A 22 3.77 -2.84 -15.30
CA VAL A 22 5.06 -2.15 -15.17
C VAL A 22 6.16 -3.17 -14.88
N ARG A 23 7.42 -2.74 -14.90
CA ARG A 23 8.54 -3.57 -14.43
C ARG A 23 8.98 -3.11 -13.05
N SER A 24 9.19 -4.06 -12.14
CA SER A 24 9.87 -3.85 -10.85
C SER A 24 10.85 -5.01 -10.63
N ALA A 25 12.08 -4.70 -10.21
CA ALA A 25 13.13 -5.69 -9.94
C ALA A 25 13.31 -6.77 -11.04
N GLY A 26 13.11 -6.41 -12.31
CA GLY A 26 13.19 -7.32 -13.46
C GLY A 26 11.92 -8.11 -13.77
N GLU A 27 10.93 -8.10 -12.88
CA GLU A 27 9.65 -8.80 -13.01
C GLU A 27 8.55 -7.89 -13.58
N GLN A 28 7.58 -8.49 -14.26
CA GLN A 28 6.37 -7.78 -14.71
C GLN A 28 5.34 -7.80 -13.59
N VAL A 29 4.92 -6.62 -13.14
CA VAL A 29 3.96 -6.45 -12.04
C VAL A 29 2.81 -5.55 -12.47
N CYS A 30 1.68 -5.63 -11.79
CA CYS A 30 0.53 -4.75 -12.04
C CYS A 30 0.54 -3.58 -11.05
N ARG A 31 0.44 -2.36 -11.57
CA ARG A 31 0.31 -1.17 -10.72
C ARG A 31 -1.15 -1.03 -10.26
N TYR A 32 -1.35 -0.69 -8.99
CA TYR A 32 -2.66 -0.39 -8.43
C TYR A 32 -2.69 1.01 -7.81
N THR A 33 -3.87 1.62 -7.84
CA THR A 33 -4.17 2.81 -7.02
C THR A 33 -5.12 2.38 -5.92
N LEU A 34 -4.71 2.60 -4.66
CA LEU A 34 -5.46 2.21 -3.47
C LEU A 34 -5.98 3.47 -2.78
N ARG A 35 -7.29 3.56 -2.56
CA ARG A 35 -7.94 4.64 -1.81
C ARG A 35 -8.57 4.07 -0.54
N PRO A 36 -7.85 4.07 0.59
CA PRO A 36 -8.41 3.63 1.86
C PRO A 36 -9.49 4.61 2.33
N ARG A 37 -10.70 4.11 2.63
CA ARG A 37 -11.78 4.88 3.28
C ARG A 37 -11.71 4.82 4.80
N THR A 38 -10.93 3.87 5.31
CA THR A 38 -10.62 3.65 6.73
C THR A 38 -9.11 3.58 6.92
N GLY A 39 -8.61 3.80 8.14
CA GLY A 39 -7.17 3.83 8.46
C GLY A 39 -6.70 2.70 9.38
N LYS A 40 -7.09 1.45 9.14
CA LYS A 40 -6.65 0.32 10.01
C LYS A 40 -5.17 -0.01 9.78
N THR A 41 -4.51 -0.51 10.82
CA THR A 41 -3.11 -0.96 10.75
C THR A 41 -2.93 -1.99 9.64
N HIS A 42 -1.98 -1.74 8.74
CA HIS A 42 -1.66 -2.61 7.60
C HIS A 42 -2.82 -2.90 6.62
N GLN A 43 -3.91 -2.12 6.66
CA GLN A 43 -5.12 -2.40 5.89
C GLN A 43 -4.87 -2.70 4.41
N LEU A 44 -4.08 -1.86 3.73
CA LEU A 44 -3.79 -2.02 2.31
C LEU A 44 -3.02 -3.32 2.02
N ARG A 45 -2.06 -3.67 2.89
CA ARG A 45 -1.25 -4.88 2.77
C ARG A 45 -2.11 -6.13 2.92
N VAL A 46 -2.97 -6.15 3.94
CA VAL A 46 -3.93 -7.25 4.20
C VAL A 46 -4.91 -7.39 3.03
N HIS A 47 -5.56 -6.30 2.60
CA HIS A 47 -6.55 -6.36 1.52
C HIS A 47 -5.95 -6.90 0.22
N MET A 48 -4.77 -6.42 -0.16
CA MET A 48 -4.10 -6.88 -1.38
C MET A 48 -3.68 -8.36 -1.26
N ALA A 49 -3.18 -8.80 -0.11
CA ALA A 49 -2.86 -10.20 0.13
C ALA A 49 -4.11 -11.11 0.12
N SER A 50 -5.22 -10.70 0.76
CA SER A 50 -6.49 -11.46 0.76
C SER A 50 -7.08 -11.63 -0.64
N LEU A 51 -6.82 -10.69 -1.56
CA LEU A 51 -7.21 -10.80 -2.97
C LEU A 51 -6.29 -11.71 -3.80
N GLY A 52 -5.25 -12.31 -3.20
CA GLY A 52 -4.23 -13.07 -3.92
C GLY A 52 -3.27 -12.19 -4.73
N LEU A 53 -3.19 -10.89 -4.42
CA LEU A 53 -2.39 -9.89 -5.13
C LEU A 53 -1.43 -9.16 -4.16
N PRO A 54 -0.53 -9.87 -3.45
CA PRO A 54 0.32 -9.25 -2.44
C PRO A 54 1.21 -8.13 -3.01
N ILE A 55 1.53 -7.15 -2.16
CA ILE A 55 2.36 -6.01 -2.55
C ILE A 55 3.82 -6.47 -2.67
N VAL A 56 4.49 -6.00 -3.72
CA VAL A 56 5.92 -6.28 -3.94
C VAL A 56 6.75 -5.78 -2.76
N GLY A 57 7.66 -6.62 -2.28
CA GLY A 57 8.54 -6.30 -1.15
C GLY A 57 7.85 -6.36 0.22
N ASP A 58 6.59 -6.79 0.31
CA ASP A 58 5.91 -7.02 1.59
C ASP A 58 6.52 -8.24 2.30
N ASP A 59 7.06 -8.01 3.49
CA ASP A 59 7.71 -9.01 4.35
C ASP A 59 6.78 -9.59 5.43
N LEU A 60 5.53 -9.13 5.48
CA LEU A 60 4.56 -9.50 6.51
C LEU A 60 3.35 -10.25 5.93
N TYR A 61 3.02 -10.01 4.66
CA TYR A 61 1.88 -10.62 3.99
C TYR A 61 2.25 -11.20 2.62
N PRO A 62 1.74 -12.40 2.28
CA PRO A 62 0.84 -13.22 3.09
C PRO A 62 1.58 -13.96 4.23
N ASN A 63 2.88 -14.17 4.08
CA ASN A 63 3.73 -14.88 5.03
C ASN A 63 4.77 -13.92 5.61
N ILE A 64 5.20 -14.19 6.83
CA ILE A 64 6.28 -13.44 7.47
C ILE A 64 7.61 -13.92 6.89
N GLU A 65 8.37 -12.99 6.32
CA GLU A 65 9.74 -13.20 5.89
C GLU A 65 10.69 -12.54 6.89
N THR A 66 11.61 -13.31 7.46
CA THR A 66 12.64 -12.74 8.35
C THR A 66 13.77 -12.19 7.50
N ARG A 67 13.96 -10.87 7.54
CA ARG A 67 15.08 -10.18 6.90
C ARG A 67 15.91 -9.45 7.95
N ALA A 68 17.17 -9.21 7.65
CA ALA A 68 17.97 -8.33 8.50
C ALA A 68 17.35 -6.92 8.47
N TYR A 69 17.37 -6.22 9.61
CA TYR A 69 16.71 -4.90 9.73
C TYR A 69 17.28 -3.85 8.75
N ASP A 70 18.52 -4.04 8.31
CA ASP A 70 19.25 -3.22 7.35
C ASP A 70 19.21 -3.75 5.91
N ASP A 71 18.44 -4.81 5.64
CA ASP A 71 18.26 -5.35 4.29
C ASP A 71 17.15 -4.60 3.53
N PHE A 72 17.58 -3.60 2.76
CA PHE A 72 16.72 -2.81 1.87
C PHE A 72 16.73 -3.29 0.41
N SER A 73 17.16 -4.54 0.15
CA SER A 73 17.24 -5.07 -1.22
C SER A 73 15.88 -5.24 -1.91
N ARG A 74 14.80 -5.38 -1.13
CA ARG A 74 13.41 -5.56 -1.60
C ARG A 74 12.43 -4.70 -0.78
N PRO A 75 12.46 -3.37 -0.95
CA PRO A 75 11.61 -2.48 -0.15
C PRO A 75 10.14 -2.66 -0.50
N LEU A 76 9.26 -2.42 0.48
CA LEU A 76 7.82 -2.44 0.26
C LEU A 76 7.42 -1.39 -0.80
N GLU A 77 6.82 -1.84 -1.90
CA GLU A 77 6.35 -0.97 -2.98
C GLU A 77 4.95 -0.39 -2.70
N LEU A 78 4.83 0.29 -1.56
CA LEU A 78 3.63 1.01 -1.15
C LEU A 78 4.00 2.44 -0.77
N VAL A 79 3.51 3.40 -1.54
CA VAL A 79 3.80 4.82 -1.34
C VAL A 79 2.52 5.61 -1.23
N ALA A 80 2.43 6.44 -0.19
CA ALA A 80 1.38 7.45 -0.07
C ALA A 80 1.54 8.48 -1.21
N ARG A 81 0.68 8.40 -2.22
CA ARG A 81 0.80 9.21 -3.44
C ARG A 81 0.23 10.61 -3.29
N SER A 82 -0.95 10.71 -2.69
CA SER A 82 -1.65 11.98 -2.51
C SER A 82 -2.40 12.01 -1.18
N LEU A 83 -2.52 13.21 -0.62
CA LEU A 83 -3.32 13.51 0.55
C LEU A 83 -4.15 14.75 0.26
N GLU A 84 -5.45 14.67 0.48
CA GLU A 84 -6.44 15.71 0.22
C GLU A 84 -7.34 15.85 1.44
N PHE A 85 -7.56 17.09 1.89
CA PHE A 85 -8.43 17.43 3.02
C PHE A 85 -8.79 18.92 2.99
N ASP A 86 -9.89 19.28 3.64
CA ASP A 86 -10.21 20.68 3.90
C ASP A 86 -9.38 21.17 5.09
N ASP A 87 -8.65 22.27 4.90
CA ASP A 87 -7.83 22.89 5.94
C ASP A 87 -8.71 23.24 7.15
N PRO A 88 -8.45 22.69 8.36
CA PRO A 88 -9.32 22.92 9.51
C PRO A 88 -9.28 24.37 10.02
N VAL A 89 -8.29 25.17 9.58
CA VAL A 89 -8.16 26.58 9.96
C VAL A 89 -8.82 27.49 8.92
N THR A 90 -8.55 27.26 7.63
CA THR A 90 -9.02 28.16 6.56
C THR A 90 -10.28 27.68 5.84
N GLY A 91 -10.64 26.40 5.98
CA GLY A 91 -11.72 25.76 5.21
C GLY A 91 -11.40 25.54 3.74
N GLU A 92 -10.20 25.87 3.28
CA GLU A 92 -9.81 25.71 1.88
C GLU A 92 -9.37 24.27 1.58
N PRO A 93 -9.68 23.75 0.39
CA PRO A 93 -9.19 22.43 -0.01
C PRO A 93 -7.66 22.46 -0.16
N ARG A 94 -6.99 21.51 0.50
CA ARG A 94 -5.54 21.28 0.40
C ARG A 94 -5.28 19.97 -0.32
N ARG A 95 -4.24 19.96 -1.16
CA ARG A 95 -3.79 18.78 -1.88
C ARG A 95 -2.28 18.71 -1.91
N PHE A 96 -1.75 17.56 -1.48
CA PHE A 96 -0.33 17.25 -1.49
C PHE A 96 -0.09 16.02 -2.36
N VAL A 97 0.99 16.03 -3.14
CA VAL A 97 1.38 14.90 -4.00
C VAL A 97 2.84 14.55 -3.73
N SER A 98 3.08 13.30 -3.34
CA SER A 98 4.42 12.78 -3.10
C SER A 98 5.16 12.51 -4.41
N ARG A 99 6.46 12.82 -4.42
CA ARG A 99 7.40 12.51 -5.50
C ARG A 99 8.20 11.23 -5.27
N VAL A 100 7.97 10.52 -4.17
CA VAL A 100 8.67 9.27 -3.86
C VAL A 100 8.35 8.24 -4.95
N PRO A 101 9.34 7.68 -5.68
CA PRO A 101 9.07 6.69 -6.71
C PRO A 101 8.60 5.35 -6.10
N LEU A 102 7.93 4.52 -6.90
CA LEU A 102 7.77 3.09 -6.62
C LEU A 102 9.01 2.37 -7.15
N GLY A 103 9.56 1.42 -6.40
CA GLY A 103 10.83 0.78 -6.71
C GLY A 103 11.98 1.78 -6.55
N LEU A 104 12.72 1.70 -5.44
CA LEU A 104 13.94 2.49 -5.31
C LEU A 104 14.99 1.92 -6.27
N ASN A 105 15.20 2.65 -7.37
CA ASN A 105 16.38 2.66 -8.25
C ASN A 105 16.99 1.30 -8.63
N GLY A 106 16.71 0.87 -9.86
CA GLY A 106 17.81 0.45 -10.75
C GLY A 106 18.43 1.68 -11.38
#